data_AF-A0A1I3DVC6-F1
#
_entry.id   AF-A0A1I3DVC6-F1
#
_cell.length_a   1.000
_cell.length_b   1.000
_cell.length_c   1.000
_cell.angle_alpha   90.00
_cell.angle_beta   90.00
_cell.angle_gamma   90.00
#
_symmetry.space_group_name_H-M   'P 1'
#
loop_
_entity.id
_entity.type
_entity.pdbx_description
1 polymer ?
#
loop_
_entity_poly.entity_id
_entity_poly.type
_entity_poly.pdbx_seq_one_letter_code
_entity_poly.pdbx_strand_id
1 'polypeptide(L)'
;MKKIVLTLLAFLLLTCQSAFAANPYPRTLDNGNLVFVAGHMGYGIYAIRSSVDVQLYQPPKYQIAINSITVNVDTGQRGDVEIHYFRYNWDTKTVYYYSQQKDTWLKWDLNCTYSFATGAPFVPNLAEVAFVSAYNMKFYGNKLGYTYGSWQRVIPESLYQALGI
;
A
#
# COMPACT_ATOMS: atom_id res chain seq x y z
N MET A 1 35.03 -40.65 -5.12
CA MET A 1 33.66 -40.25 -5.56
C MET A 1 32.80 -39.71 -4.42
N LYS A 2 32.55 -40.45 -3.32
CA LYS A 2 31.73 -39.96 -2.18
C LYS A 2 32.15 -38.60 -1.61
N LYS A 3 33.46 -38.36 -1.49
CA LYS A 3 34.01 -37.08 -0.98
C LYS A 3 33.73 -35.90 -1.92
N ILE A 4 33.80 -36.11 -3.24
CA ILE A 4 33.56 -35.06 -4.24
C ILE A 4 32.07 -34.68 -4.28
N VAL A 5 31.18 -35.66 -4.18
CA VAL A 5 29.72 -35.45 -4.10
C VAL A 5 29.36 -34.67 -2.83
N LEU A 6 29.98 -34.98 -1.69
CA LEU A 6 29.75 -34.25 -0.44
C LEU A 6 30.23 -32.79 -0.53
N THR A 7 31.39 -32.55 -1.16
CA THR A 7 31.92 -31.20 -1.36
C THR A 7 31.05 -30.37 -2.31
N LEU A 8 30.54 -30.96 -3.40
CA LEU A 8 29.60 -30.28 -4.30
C LEU A 8 28.26 -29.95 -3.62
N LEU A 9 27.74 -30.85 -2.79
CA LEU A 9 26.50 -30.62 -2.03
C LEU A 9 26.66 -29.51 -0.99
N ALA A 10 27.83 -29.45 -0.32
CA ALA A 10 28.16 -28.37 0.62
C ALA A 10 28.29 -27.00 -0.08
N PHE A 11 28.88 -26.95 -1.28
CA PHE A 11 28.95 -25.73 -2.09
C PHE A 11 27.57 -25.28 -2.59
N LEU A 12 26.70 -26.22 -2.98
CA LEU A 12 25.33 -25.92 -3.42
C LEU A 12 24.48 -25.33 -2.28
N LEU A 13 24.66 -25.82 -1.04
CA LEU A 13 23.99 -25.31 0.16
C LEU A 13 24.50 -23.91 0.58
N LEU A 14 25.77 -23.60 0.35
CA LEU A 14 26.34 -22.27 0.61
C LEU A 14 25.87 -21.23 -0.41
N THR A 15 25.65 -21.60 -1.67
CA THR A 15 25.12 -20.69 -2.71
C THR A 15 23.61 -20.49 -2.63
N CYS A 16 22.89 -21.31 -1.86
CA CYS A 16 21.43 -21.21 -1.73
C CYS A 16 20.99 -20.17 -0.68
N GLN A 17 21.94 -19.47 -0.04
CA GLN A 17 21.65 -18.26 0.73
C GLN A 17 21.49 -17.09 -0.25
N SER A 18 20.47 -17.14 -1.11
CA SER A 18 19.93 -15.91 -1.66
C SER A 18 19.47 -15.09 -0.46
N ALA A 19 20.22 -14.04 -0.12
CA ALA A 19 19.77 -13.01 0.79
C ALA A 19 18.48 -12.44 0.21
N PHE A 20 17.34 -13.00 0.60
CA PHE A 20 16.07 -12.32 0.50
C PHE A 20 16.26 -11.10 1.39
N ALA A 21 16.61 -9.97 0.80
CA ALA A 21 16.56 -8.70 1.49
C ALA A 21 15.11 -8.57 1.97
N ALA A 22 14.90 -8.84 3.26
CA ALA A 22 13.59 -8.69 3.86
C ALA A 22 13.15 -7.25 3.56
N ASN A 23 11.94 -7.09 3.02
CA ASN A 23 11.38 -5.76 2.85
C ASN A 23 11.50 -5.04 4.21
N PRO A 24 12.26 -3.93 4.32
CA PRO A 24 12.49 -3.27 5.59
C PRO A 24 11.20 -2.69 6.18
N TYR A 25 10.12 -2.66 5.40
CA TYR A 25 8.79 -2.27 5.82
C TYR A 25 7.93 -3.53 6.05
N PRO A 26 7.66 -3.92 7.32
CA PRO A 26 6.70 -4.96 7.63
C PRO A 26 5.35 -4.71 6.96
N ARG A 27 4.72 -5.76 6.42
CA ARG A 27 3.41 -5.64 5.75
C ARG A 27 2.34 -5.07 6.69
N THR A 28 2.42 -5.45 7.96
CA THR A 28 1.53 -4.95 9.01
C THR A 28 2.28 -4.75 10.32
N LEU A 29 1.74 -3.88 11.17
CA LEU A 29 2.13 -3.68 12.56
C LEU A 29 0.86 -3.71 13.45
N ASP A 30 1.03 -3.68 14.76
CA ASP A 30 -0.06 -3.62 15.76
C ASP A 30 -1.16 -4.67 15.52
N ASN A 31 -0.76 -5.94 15.44
CA ASN A 31 -1.65 -7.08 15.20
C ASN A 31 -2.50 -6.94 13.93
N GLY A 32 -1.97 -6.28 12.89
CA GLY A 32 -2.68 -6.08 11.62
C GLY A 32 -3.44 -4.78 11.52
N ASN A 33 -3.47 -3.93 12.55
CA ASN A 33 -4.20 -2.67 12.49
C ASN A 33 -3.49 -1.59 11.65
N LEU A 34 -2.16 -1.60 11.65
CA LEU A 34 -1.37 -0.74 10.79
C LEU A 34 -1.00 -1.50 9.53
N VAL A 35 -1.44 -1.03 8.37
CA VAL A 35 -1.21 -1.68 7.06
C VAL A 35 -0.26 -0.84 6.24
N PHE A 36 0.85 -1.41 5.79
CA PHE A 36 1.84 -0.71 5.00
C PHE A 36 1.28 -0.27 3.64
N VAL A 37 1.40 1.02 3.31
CA VAL A 37 0.92 1.57 2.04
C VAL A 37 2.04 2.06 1.12
N ALA A 38 3.13 2.60 1.68
CA ALA A 38 4.31 3.01 0.91
C ALA A 38 5.51 3.26 1.83
N GLY A 39 6.72 3.21 1.27
CA GLY A 39 7.96 3.48 2.01
C GLY A 39 8.83 4.51 1.30
N HIS A 40 9.47 5.39 2.07
CA HIS A 40 10.37 6.42 1.57
C HIS A 40 11.48 6.73 2.58
N MET A 41 12.74 6.69 2.15
CA MET A 41 13.93 7.11 2.92
C MET A 41 14.00 6.54 4.36
N GLY A 42 13.66 5.26 4.56
CA GLY A 42 13.71 4.62 5.88
C GLY A 42 12.44 4.83 6.72
N TYR A 43 11.38 5.39 6.13
CA TYR A 43 10.09 5.57 6.78
C TYR A 43 9.00 4.83 6.01
N GLY A 44 8.22 4.02 6.72
CA GLY A 44 7.01 3.40 6.19
C GLY A 44 5.79 4.24 6.55
N ILE A 45 4.91 4.47 5.58
CA ILE A 45 3.58 5.04 5.78
C ILE A 45 2.62 3.87 5.98
N TYR A 46 1.85 3.91 7.07
CA TYR A 46 0.90 2.88 7.44
C TYR A 46 -0.50 3.46 7.59
N ALA A 47 -1.49 2.82 6.97
CA ALA A 47 -2.90 3.10 7.18
C ALA A 47 -3.36 2.52 8.53
N ILE A 48 -4.14 3.27 9.29
CA ILE A 48 -4.74 2.82 10.55
C ILE A 48 -6.12 2.24 10.23
N ARG A 49 -6.21 0.92 10.05
CA ARG A 49 -7.43 0.24 9.59
C ARG A 49 -8.65 0.54 10.46
N SER A 50 -8.47 0.53 11.79
CA SER A 50 -9.56 0.77 12.74
C SER A 50 -10.07 2.22 12.76
N SER A 51 -9.39 3.16 12.11
CA SER A 51 -9.78 4.58 12.12
C SER A 51 -10.69 4.97 10.95
N VAL A 52 -11.18 3.99 10.19
CA VAL A 52 -12.02 4.25 9.02
C VAL A 52 -13.35 4.88 9.43
N ASP A 53 -13.69 5.97 8.76
CA ASP A 53 -14.93 6.72 8.95
C ASP A 53 -15.68 6.81 7.61
N VAL A 54 -16.89 6.26 7.56
CA VAL A 54 -17.74 6.27 6.37
C VAL A 54 -18.61 7.52 6.40
N GLN A 55 -18.27 8.49 5.57
CA GLN A 55 -18.92 9.79 5.51
C GLN A 55 -20.09 9.83 4.52
N LEU A 56 -20.05 8.98 3.49
CA LEU A 56 -21.13 8.81 2.53
C LEU A 56 -21.17 7.38 2.01
N TYR A 57 -22.35 6.76 2.09
CA TYR A 57 -22.67 5.48 1.47
C TYR A 57 -23.87 5.66 0.53
N GLN A 58 -23.59 5.88 -0.76
CA GLN A 58 -24.63 6.04 -1.78
C GLN A 58 -24.17 5.39 -3.10
N PRO A 59 -24.11 4.05 -3.18
CA PRO A 59 -23.64 3.34 -4.36
C PRO A 59 -24.21 3.93 -5.66
N PRO A 60 -23.37 4.19 -6.70
CA PRO A 60 -21.96 3.79 -6.81
C PRO A 60 -20.97 4.80 -6.17
N LYS A 61 -21.44 5.81 -5.45
CA LYS A 61 -20.61 6.88 -4.86
C LYS A 61 -20.37 6.63 -3.36
N TYR A 62 -19.13 6.82 -2.93
CA TYR A 62 -18.74 6.64 -1.54
C TYR A 62 -17.81 7.77 -1.11
N GLN A 63 -17.84 8.14 0.16
CA GLN A 63 -16.84 9.01 0.78
C GLN A 63 -16.37 8.37 2.09
N ILE A 64 -15.05 8.21 2.23
CA ILE A 64 -14.42 7.54 3.36
C ILE A 64 -13.22 8.37 3.81
N ALA A 65 -13.07 8.54 5.12
CA ALA A 65 -11.86 9.05 5.73
C ALA A 65 -11.08 7.91 6.40
N ILE A 66 -9.75 8.01 6.41
CA ILE A 66 -8.86 7.09 7.11
C ILE A 66 -7.65 7.85 7.62
N ASN A 67 -7.07 7.39 8.72
CA ASN A 67 -5.84 7.95 9.23
C ASN A 67 -4.63 7.16 8.73
N SER A 68 -3.49 7.84 8.60
CA SER A 68 -2.19 7.21 8.42
C SER A 68 -1.21 7.68 9.47
N ILE A 69 -0.16 6.90 9.66
CA ILE A 69 0.98 7.26 10.50
C ILE A 69 2.27 6.85 9.79
N THR A 70 3.30 7.67 9.96
CA THR A 70 4.64 7.36 9.47
C THR A 70 5.44 6.67 10.57
N VAL A 71 6.21 5.63 10.23
CA VAL A 71 7.03 4.85 11.17
C VAL A 71 8.44 4.72 10.62
N ASN A 72 9.44 5.12 11.41
CA ASN A 72 10.84 4.89 11.11
C ASN A 72 11.15 3.38 11.22
N VAL A 73 11.74 2.78 10.19
CA VAL A 73 11.96 1.32 10.15
C VAL A 73 13.08 0.84 11.08
N ASP A 74 14.05 1.70 11.37
CA ASP A 74 15.20 1.34 12.19
C ASP A 74 14.89 1.51 13.68
N THR A 75 14.18 2.57 14.03
CA THR A 75 13.90 2.93 15.44
C THR A 75 12.50 2.54 15.91
N GLY A 76 11.57 2.29 14.98
CA GLY A 76 10.15 2.11 15.29
C GLY A 76 9.44 3.40 15.73
N GLN A 77 10.11 4.55 15.70
CA GLN A 77 9.54 5.84 16.07
C GLN A 77 8.37 6.18 15.15
N ARG A 78 7.26 6.63 15.75
CA ARG A 78 6.05 7.03 15.04
C ARG A 78 5.97 8.54 14.93
N GLY A 79 5.57 9.03 13.76
CA GLY A 79 5.25 10.43 13.51
C GLY A 79 3.82 10.77 13.91
N ASP A 80 3.38 11.95 13.48
CA ASP A 80 2.01 12.41 13.69
C ASP A 80 1.00 11.60 12.87
N VAL A 81 -0.24 11.59 13.36
CA VAL A 81 -1.37 10.99 12.66
C VAL A 81 -1.91 11.99 11.65
N GLU A 82 -2.01 11.56 10.40
CA GLU A 82 -2.60 12.35 9.31
C GLU A 82 -3.96 11.78 8.92
N ILE A 83 -4.92 12.65 8.62
CA ILE A 83 -6.26 12.25 8.16
C ILE A 83 -6.36 12.44 6.65
N HIS A 84 -6.80 11.40 5.94
CA HIS A 84 -6.97 11.38 4.49
C HIS A 84 -8.42 11.16 4.13
N TYR A 85 -8.90 11.86 3.11
CA TYR A 85 -10.27 11.78 2.63
C TYR A 85 -10.30 11.31 1.18
N PHE A 86 -11.16 10.35 0.89
CA PHE A 86 -11.34 9.78 -0.43
C PHE A 86 -12.80 9.79 -0.86
N ARG A 87 -13.04 10.14 -2.13
CA ARG A 87 -14.31 9.93 -2.82
C ARG A 87 -14.14 8.87 -3.89
N TYR A 88 -15.06 7.92 -3.93
CA TYR A 88 -15.01 6.77 -4.82
C TYR A 88 -16.18 6.82 -5.79
N ASN A 89 -15.95 6.36 -7.00
CA ASN A 89 -16.99 5.93 -7.92
C ASN A 89 -16.72 4.48 -8.31
N TRP A 90 -17.58 3.58 -7.85
CA TRP A 90 -17.42 2.13 -8.02
C TRP A 90 -17.48 1.69 -9.47
N ASP A 91 -18.41 2.25 -10.26
CA ASP A 91 -18.63 1.83 -11.64
C ASP A 91 -17.43 2.18 -12.53
N THR A 92 -16.91 3.39 -12.38
CA THR A 92 -15.75 3.88 -13.15
C THR A 92 -14.41 3.44 -12.55
N LYS A 93 -14.41 2.92 -11.30
CA LYS A 93 -13.21 2.65 -10.51
C LYS A 93 -12.30 3.88 -10.42
N THR A 94 -12.90 5.03 -10.11
CA THR A 94 -12.20 6.30 -9.94
C THR A 94 -12.13 6.68 -8.47
N VAL A 95 -10.97 7.16 -8.03
CA VAL A 95 -10.77 7.78 -6.72
C VAL A 95 -10.43 9.25 -6.90
N TYR A 96 -11.01 10.09 -6.04
CA TYR A 96 -10.56 11.45 -5.77
C TYR A 96 -10.03 11.50 -4.35
N TYR A 97 -8.92 12.20 -4.14
CA TYR A 97 -8.38 12.48 -2.82
C TYR A 97 -8.47 13.97 -2.54
N TYR A 98 -8.68 14.33 -1.28
CA TYR A 98 -8.67 15.74 -0.88
C TYR A 98 -7.23 16.18 -0.62
N SER A 99 -6.77 17.20 -1.36
CA SER A 99 -5.46 17.82 -1.15
C SER A 99 -5.63 19.00 -0.21
N GLN A 100 -5.12 18.89 1.01
CA GLN A 100 -5.11 19.99 1.98
C GLN A 100 -4.31 21.20 1.46
N GLN A 101 -3.19 20.96 0.78
CA GLN A 101 -2.36 22.03 0.20
C GLN A 101 -3.11 22.88 -0.84
N LYS A 102 -3.98 22.24 -1.64
CA LYS A 102 -4.74 22.93 -2.70
C LYS A 102 -6.18 23.23 -2.30
N ASP A 103 -6.59 22.84 -1.10
CA ASP A 103 -7.97 22.91 -0.59
C ASP A 103 -9.00 22.41 -1.62
N THR A 104 -8.73 21.25 -2.24
CA THR A 104 -9.60 20.74 -3.31
C THR A 104 -9.51 19.24 -3.51
N TRP A 105 -10.53 18.70 -4.17
CA TRP A 105 -10.57 17.29 -4.58
C TRP A 105 -9.83 17.11 -5.89
N LEU A 106 -8.83 16.23 -5.89
CA LEU A 106 -8.05 15.89 -7.06
C LEU A 106 -8.38 14.47 -7.47
N LYS A 107 -8.65 14.27 -8.77
CA LYS A 107 -8.79 12.93 -9.35
C LYS A 107 -7.43 12.25 -9.34
N TRP A 108 -7.36 11.02 -8.85
CA TRP A 108 -6.17 10.19 -9.01
C TRP A 108 -6.07 9.67 -10.45
N ASP A 109 -4.94 9.89 -11.10
CA ASP A 109 -4.68 9.38 -12.45
C ASP A 109 -3.91 8.05 -12.38
N LEU A 110 -4.58 6.96 -12.74
CA LEU A 110 -3.98 5.62 -12.76
C LEU A 110 -2.93 5.43 -13.87
N ASN A 111 -2.84 6.35 -14.82
CA ASN A 111 -1.90 6.30 -15.93
C ASN A 111 -0.77 7.34 -15.79
N CYS A 112 -0.62 7.91 -14.60
CA CYS A 112 0.45 8.85 -14.27
C CYS A 112 1.43 8.21 -13.28
N THR A 113 2.72 8.51 -13.46
CA THR A 113 3.77 8.08 -12.54
C THR A 113 4.02 9.17 -11.51
N TYR A 114 3.70 8.89 -10.25
CA TYR A 114 3.93 9.80 -9.13
C TYR A 114 5.17 9.37 -8.34
N SER A 115 6.02 10.34 -7.99
CA SER A 115 7.09 10.15 -7.02
C SER A 115 6.74 10.86 -5.73
N PHE A 116 7.41 10.54 -4.63
CA PHE A 116 7.29 11.31 -3.38
C PHE A 116 7.69 12.79 -3.53
N ALA A 117 8.48 13.14 -4.55
CA ALA A 117 8.84 14.53 -4.85
C ALA A 117 7.77 15.27 -5.67
N THR A 118 6.95 14.54 -6.43
CA THR A 118 6.01 15.11 -7.42
C THR A 118 4.55 14.86 -7.09
N GLY A 119 4.26 14.05 -6.06
CA GLY A 119 2.91 13.72 -5.63
C GLY A 119 2.87 12.80 -4.43
N ALA A 120 1.75 12.11 -4.27
CA ALA A 120 1.46 11.22 -3.14
C ALA A 120 1.29 9.78 -3.65
N PRO A 121 2.38 9.06 -3.99
CA PRO A 121 2.31 7.73 -4.60
C PRO A 121 1.61 6.67 -3.73
N PHE A 122 1.38 6.97 -2.44
CA PHE A 122 0.66 6.13 -1.49
C PHE A 122 -0.88 6.21 -1.63
N VAL A 123 -1.42 7.21 -2.32
CA VAL A 123 -2.88 7.44 -2.44
C VAL A 123 -3.68 6.21 -2.88
N PRO A 124 -3.33 5.47 -3.95
CA PRO A 124 -4.15 4.34 -4.38
C PRO A 124 -4.17 3.22 -3.33
N ASN A 125 -3.03 2.93 -2.70
CA ASN A 125 -2.94 1.92 -1.65
C ASN A 125 -3.72 2.34 -0.40
N LEU A 126 -3.58 3.59 0.05
CA LEU A 126 -4.28 4.11 1.22
C LEU A 126 -5.81 4.15 1.00
N ALA A 127 -6.25 4.57 -0.19
CA ALA A 127 -7.65 4.57 -0.58
C ALA A 127 -8.21 3.14 -0.64
N GLU A 128 -7.44 2.17 -1.13
CA GLU A 128 -7.86 0.77 -1.14
C GLU A 128 -7.99 0.21 0.28
N VAL A 129 -7.02 0.48 1.16
CA VAL A 129 -7.11 0.06 2.57
C VAL A 129 -8.38 0.63 3.20
N ALA A 130 -8.69 1.91 3.02
CA ALA A 130 -9.92 2.52 3.53
C ALA A 130 -11.18 1.81 3.03
N PHE A 131 -11.26 1.52 1.73
CA PHE A 131 -12.44 0.88 1.14
C PHE A 131 -12.61 -0.58 1.59
N VAL A 132 -11.53 -1.37 1.57
CA VAL A 132 -11.55 -2.76 2.03
C VAL A 132 -11.88 -2.83 3.51
N SER A 133 -11.37 -1.90 4.32
CA SER A 133 -11.62 -1.88 5.76
C SER A 133 -13.05 -1.46 6.10
N ALA A 134 -13.67 -0.59 5.28
CA ALA A 134 -15.07 -0.21 5.44
C ALA A 134 -16.05 -1.32 5.02
N TYR A 135 -15.76 -2.02 3.91
CA TYR A 135 -16.76 -2.83 3.22
C TYR A 135 -16.35 -4.29 2.98
N ASN A 136 -15.13 -4.68 3.33
CA ASN A 136 -14.55 -5.99 3.04
C ASN A 136 -14.64 -6.37 1.54
N MET A 137 -14.36 -5.39 0.67
CA MET A 137 -14.46 -5.50 -0.79
C MET A 137 -13.24 -4.85 -1.46
N LYS A 138 -12.70 -5.50 -2.50
CA LYS A 138 -11.62 -4.93 -3.32
C LYS A 138 -12.19 -3.85 -4.24
N PHE A 139 -11.80 -2.58 -4.05
CA PHE A 139 -12.26 -1.50 -4.91
C PHE A 139 -11.64 -1.63 -6.29
N TYR A 140 -10.30 -1.57 -6.39
CA TYR A 140 -9.62 -1.74 -7.68
C TYR A 140 -9.55 -3.20 -8.15
N GLY A 141 -9.45 -4.15 -7.21
CA GLY A 141 -9.32 -5.58 -7.53
C GLY A 141 -8.16 -5.84 -8.50
N ASN A 142 -8.47 -6.40 -9.68
CA ASN A 142 -7.48 -6.72 -10.70
C ASN A 142 -7.22 -5.59 -11.71
N LYS A 143 -7.69 -4.36 -11.44
CA LYS A 143 -7.52 -3.23 -12.36
C LYS A 143 -6.04 -2.93 -12.60
N LEU A 144 -5.72 -2.67 -13.86
CA LEU A 144 -4.39 -2.25 -14.29
C LEU A 144 -4.36 -0.73 -14.52
N GLY A 145 -3.20 -0.13 -14.28
CA GLY A 145 -2.83 1.22 -14.68
C GLY A 145 -1.55 1.18 -15.51
N TYR A 146 -1.34 2.18 -16.37
CA TYR A 146 -0.14 2.28 -17.19
C TYR A 146 0.88 3.21 -16.52
N THR A 147 1.92 2.63 -15.92
CA THR A 147 2.96 3.36 -15.19
C THR A 147 4.33 2.80 -15.54
N TYR A 148 5.37 3.63 -15.49
CA TYR A 148 6.74 3.23 -15.84
C TYR A 148 6.86 2.50 -17.20
N GLY A 149 6.05 2.88 -18.18
CA GLY A 149 6.07 2.29 -19.52
C GLY A 149 5.48 0.87 -19.63
N SER A 150 4.73 0.41 -18.62
CA SER A 150 4.10 -0.92 -18.63
C SER A 150 2.74 -0.93 -17.93
N TRP A 151 1.90 -1.91 -18.26
CA TRP A 151 0.66 -2.14 -17.52
C TRP A 151 0.97 -2.92 -16.23
N GLN A 152 0.59 -2.35 -15.09
CA GLN A 152 0.80 -2.94 -13.77
C GLN A 152 -0.50 -2.90 -12.98
N ARG A 153 -0.65 -3.80 -11.99
CA ARG A 153 -1.78 -3.71 -11.06
C ARG A 153 -1.73 -2.39 -10.33
N VAL A 154 -2.88 -1.73 -10.23
CA VAL A 154 -3.01 -0.51 -9.40
C VAL A 154 -2.70 -0.83 -7.95
N ILE A 155 -3.21 -1.98 -7.48
CA ILE A 155 -3.00 -2.47 -6.12
C ILE A 155 -2.17 -3.76 -6.16
N PRO A 156 -1.02 -3.80 -5.48
CA PRO A 156 -0.22 -5.02 -5.40
C PRO A 156 -0.93 -6.09 -4.58
N GLU A 157 -0.80 -7.35 -4.98
CA GLU A 157 -1.45 -8.47 -4.29
C GLU A 157 -1.02 -8.61 -2.83
N SER A 158 0.21 -8.19 -2.51
CA SER A 158 0.73 -8.17 -1.15
C SER A 158 -0.08 -7.28 -0.20
N LEU A 159 -0.75 -6.23 -0.71
CA LEU A 159 -1.64 -5.39 0.10
C LEU A 159 -2.92 -6.15 0.46
N TYR A 160 -3.52 -6.87 -0.50
CA TYR A 160 -4.69 -7.70 -0.24
C TYR A 160 -4.40 -8.82 0.76
N GLN A 161 -3.24 -9.48 0.62
CA GLN A 161 -2.76 -10.45 1.60
C GLN A 161 -2.58 -9.84 3.00
N ALA A 162 -2.09 -8.59 3.10
CA ALA A 162 -1.96 -7.89 4.38
C ALA A 162 -3.33 -7.54 5.00
N LEU A 163 -4.34 -7.33 4.16
CA LEU A 163 -5.73 -7.07 4.57
C LEU A 163 -6.53 -8.36 4.87
N GLY A 164 -6.03 -9.52 4.46
CA GLY A 164 -6.67 -10.82 4.67
C GLY A 164 -7.79 -11.14 3.67
N ILE A 165 -7.71 -10.63 2.43
CA ILE A 165 -8.74 -10.76 1.39
C ILE A 165 -8.16 -11.12 0.02
#